data_AF-A0A923MB79-F1
#
_entry.id   AF-A0A923MB79-F1
#
_cell.length_a   1.000
_cell.length_b   1.000
_cell.length_c   1.000
_cell.angle_alpha   90.00
_cell.angle_beta   90.00
_cell.angle_gamma   90.00
#
_symmetry.space_group_name_H-M   'P 1'
#
loop_
_entity.id
_entity.type
_entity.pdbx_description
1 polymer ?
#
loop_
_entity_poly.entity_id
_entity_poly.type
_entity_poly.pdbx_seq_one_letter_code
_entity_poly.pdbx_strand_id
1 'polypeptide(L)'
;MNTTVISIGHKRSRGSETRNAIAEGEVIWPVSDLPDQKQTGQWLNETIAGKPYEGIALSLWTHHPNFRLATEKLAGFITPRWPAANGEPLLGVAVERAARAAEEAIDRAQSFEGRVVGVYLYGLASIVEDVAKLSIRGIDRDGASRGWEYFSVPLLQWARGHGIEQLLVRQIPGSPASVLLHGLRNSLIAHIASATDAGCLAKYAPHG
;
A
#
# COMPACT_ATOMS: atom_id res chain seq x y z
N MET A 1 -61.87 -35.02 -14.07
CA MET A 1 -61.01 -36.04 -14.73
C MET A 1 -59.66 -36.02 -14.04
N ASN A 2 -59.30 -37.15 -13.43
CA ASN A 2 -58.01 -37.38 -12.77
C ASN A 2 -56.89 -37.51 -13.81
N THR A 3 -55.73 -36.93 -13.53
CA THR A 3 -54.45 -37.49 -13.99
C THR A 3 -53.37 -37.17 -12.96
N THR A 4 -53.00 -38.19 -12.18
CA THR A 4 -51.79 -38.24 -11.37
C THR A 4 -50.76 -39.02 -12.17
N VAL A 5 -49.57 -38.47 -12.47
CA VAL A 5 -48.39 -39.28 -12.81
C VAL A 5 -47.07 -38.54 -12.45
N ILE A 6 -46.47 -39.03 -11.36
CA ILE A 6 -45.05 -39.37 -11.12
C ILE A 6 -43.98 -38.26 -11.00
N SER A 7 -43.52 -38.10 -9.75
CA SER A 7 -42.19 -37.61 -9.37
C SER A 7 -41.10 -38.57 -9.86
N ILE A 8 -40.16 -38.07 -10.66
CA ILE A 8 -38.89 -38.74 -10.97
C ILE A 8 -37.77 -37.86 -10.43
N GLY A 9 -37.19 -38.28 -9.30
CA GLY A 9 -35.95 -37.72 -8.80
C GLY A 9 -34.82 -37.94 -9.79
N HIS A 10 -34.20 -36.85 -10.25
CA HIS A 10 -32.85 -36.90 -10.81
C HIS A 10 -31.88 -36.34 -9.78
N LYS A 11 -31.10 -37.26 -9.21
CA LYS A 11 -29.85 -37.00 -8.50
C LYS A 11 -28.88 -36.29 -9.44
N ARG A 12 -28.28 -35.20 -8.93
CA ARG A 12 -26.95 -34.66 -9.23
C ARG A 12 -26.66 -34.33 -10.70
N SER A 13 -26.60 -33.03 -10.97
CA SER A 13 -25.28 -32.46 -11.27
C SER A 13 -25.00 -31.33 -10.27
N ARG A 14 -24.19 -31.64 -9.26
CA ARG A 14 -23.41 -30.62 -8.54
C ARG A 14 -22.37 -30.14 -9.56
N GLY A 15 -22.81 -29.30 -10.48
CA GLY A 15 -21.91 -28.42 -11.21
C GLY A 15 -21.25 -27.53 -10.17
N SER A 16 -19.93 -27.48 -10.20
CA SER A 16 -19.05 -26.72 -9.34
C SER A 16 -19.42 -25.23 -9.33
N GLU A 17 -20.43 -24.85 -8.53
CA GLU A 17 -20.66 -23.47 -8.08
C GLU A 17 -19.67 -23.12 -6.96
N THR A 18 -18.38 -23.29 -7.21
CA THR A 18 -17.37 -22.46 -6.55
C THR A 18 -17.26 -21.16 -7.36
N ARG A 19 -18.41 -20.51 -7.60
CA ARG A 19 -18.41 -19.08 -7.89
C ARG A 19 -18.04 -18.46 -6.56
N ASN A 20 -16.76 -18.13 -6.42
CA ASN A 20 -16.24 -17.28 -5.35
C ASN A 20 -17.14 -16.05 -5.28
N ALA A 21 -18.10 -16.08 -4.35
CA ALA A 21 -19.02 -14.97 -4.17
C ALA A 21 -18.18 -13.82 -3.64
N ILE A 22 -17.95 -12.82 -4.50
CA ILE A 22 -17.46 -11.51 -4.09
C ILE A 22 -18.38 -11.08 -2.96
N ALA A 23 -17.83 -10.89 -1.77
CA ALA A 23 -18.66 -10.54 -0.63
C ALA A 23 -19.19 -9.11 -0.84
N GLU A 24 -20.34 -8.82 -0.25
CA GLU A 24 -20.92 -7.48 -0.32
C GLU A 24 -19.90 -6.41 0.14
N GLY A 25 -19.73 -5.37 -0.68
CA GLY A 25 -18.76 -4.29 -0.44
C GLY A 25 -17.32 -4.57 -0.88
N GLU A 26 -17.03 -5.70 -1.54
CA GLU A 26 -15.73 -5.95 -2.15
C GLU A 26 -15.65 -5.43 -3.59
N VAL A 27 -14.49 -4.84 -3.92
CA VAL A 27 -14.11 -4.45 -5.29
C VAL A 27 -12.93 -5.29 -5.76
N ILE A 28 -12.86 -5.54 -7.07
CA ILE A 28 -11.77 -6.30 -7.67
C ILE A 28 -10.70 -5.36 -8.19
N TRP A 29 -9.45 -5.56 -7.76
CA TRP A 29 -8.28 -4.98 -8.41
C TRP A 29 -7.49 -6.09 -9.12
N PRO A 30 -7.23 -5.98 -10.44
CA PRO A 30 -6.45 -6.99 -11.13
C PRO A 30 -4.97 -6.86 -10.74
N VAL A 31 -4.29 -7.99 -10.56
CA VAL A 31 -2.87 -8.00 -10.19
C VAL A 31 -1.99 -7.42 -11.30
N SER A 32 -2.46 -7.40 -12.56
CA SER A 32 -1.81 -6.74 -13.69
C SER A 32 -1.66 -5.23 -13.54
N ASP A 33 -2.47 -4.59 -12.69
CA ASP A 33 -2.40 -3.14 -12.45
C ASP A 33 -1.40 -2.78 -11.34
N LEU A 34 -0.83 -3.78 -10.65
CA LEU A 34 0.18 -3.53 -9.64
C LEU A 34 1.53 -3.29 -10.32
N PRO A 35 2.23 -2.20 -9.98
CA PRO A 35 3.51 -1.87 -10.57
C PRO A 35 4.57 -2.89 -10.12
N ASP A 36 5.35 -3.40 -11.08
CA ASP A 36 6.60 -4.08 -10.76
C ASP A 36 7.71 -3.08 -10.39
N GLN A 37 8.85 -3.60 -9.94
CA GLN A 37 9.98 -2.76 -9.50
C GLN A 37 10.52 -1.80 -10.58
N LYS A 38 10.36 -2.12 -11.87
CA LYS A 38 10.77 -1.22 -12.96
C LYS A 38 9.72 -0.14 -13.19
N GLN A 39 8.46 -0.48 -12.98
CA GLN A 39 7.32 0.43 -13.15
C GLN A 39 7.14 1.39 -11.97
N THR A 40 7.58 1.05 -10.75
CA THR A 40 7.44 1.93 -9.58
C THR A 40 8.14 3.28 -9.77
N GLY A 41 9.33 3.30 -10.37
CA GLY A 41 10.06 4.54 -10.66
C GLY A 41 9.35 5.42 -11.70
N GLN A 42 8.78 4.80 -12.74
CA GLN A 42 7.98 5.52 -13.75
C GLN A 42 6.70 6.08 -13.13
N TRP A 43 5.96 5.25 -12.39
CA TRP A 43 4.75 5.66 -11.69
C TRP A 43 5.03 6.80 -10.71
N LEU A 44 6.15 6.75 -9.99
CA LEU A 44 6.56 7.83 -9.09
C LEU A 44 6.79 9.14 -9.85
N ASN A 45 7.50 9.10 -10.98
CA ASN A 45 7.72 10.29 -11.80
C ASN A 45 6.37 10.87 -12.32
N GLU A 46 5.48 10.02 -12.81
CA GLU A 46 4.14 10.41 -13.27
C GLU A 46 3.28 11.01 -12.15
N THR A 47 3.42 10.48 -10.92
CA THR A 47 2.66 10.93 -9.75
C THR A 47 3.02 12.35 -9.35
N ILE A 48 4.29 12.73 -9.48
CA ILE A 48 4.78 14.06 -9.06
C ILE A 48 4.76 15.09 -10.19
N ALA A 49 4.70 14.66 -11.46
CA ALA A 49 4.79 15.55 -12.61
C ALA A 49 3.70 16.65 -12.60
N GLY A 50 4.12 17.91 -12.73
CA GLY A 50 3.25 19.08 -12.72
C GLY A 50 2.64 19.41 -11.35
N LYS A 51 3.04 18.71 -10.28
CA LYS A 51 2.55 19.00 -8.92
C LYS A 51 3.33 20.16 -8.29
N PRO A 52 2.70 20.96 -7.41
CA PRO A 52 3.38 22.09 -6.75
C PRO A 52 4.66 21.71 -5.99
N TYR A 53 4.73 20.48 -5.49
CA TYR A 53 5.88 19.96 -4.73
C TYR A 53 6.92 19.23 -5.59
N GLU A 54 6.76 19.17 -6.91
CA GLU A 54 7.66 18.42 -7.81
C GLU A 54 9.11 18.88 -7.67
N GLY A 55 9.35 20.20 -7.76
CA GLY A 55 10.70 20.77 -7.70
C GLY A 55 11.40 20.48 -6.37
N ILE A 56 10.66 20.55 -5.26
CA ILE A 56 11.17 20.23 -3.92
C ILE A 56 11.51 18.75 -3.82
N ALA A 57 10.61 17.86 -4.26
CA ALA A 57 10.86 16.42 -4.25
C ALA A 57 12.09 16.04 -5.09
N LEU A 58 12.23 16.57 -6.30
CA LEU A 58 13.38 16.33 -7.17
C LEU A 58 14.69 16.85 -6.57
N SER A 59 14.67 18.04 -5.97
CA SER A 59 15.81 18.61 -5.25
C SER A 59 16.24 17.72 -4.09
N LEU A 60 15.29 17.33 -3.23
CA LEU A 60 15.53 16.41 -2.12
C LEU A 60 16.13 15.09 -2.59
N TRP A 61 15.61 14.50 -3.67
CA TRP A 61 16.14 13.24 -4.21
C TRP A 61 17.52 13.37 -4.86
N THR A 62 17.85 14.54 -5.40
CA THR A 62 19.18 14.83 -5.94
C THR A 62 20.22 14.87 -4.83
N HIS A 63 19.89 15.49 -3.70
CA HIS A 63 20.79 15.63 -2.55
C HIS A 63 20.77 14.42 -1.59
N HIS A 64 19.65 13.68 -1.56
CA HIS A 64 19.43 12.51 -0.71
C HIS A 64 18.83 11.36 -1.55
N PRO A 65 19.63 10.62 -2.33
CA PRO A 65 19.13 9.56 -3.22
C PRO A 65 18.38 8.43 -2.50
N ASN A 66 18.69 8.19 -1.22
CA ASN A 66 17.98 7.28 -0.32
C ASN A 66 16.48 7.62 -0.18
N PHE A 67 16.10 8.91 -0.26
CA PHE A 67 14.69 9.32 -0.21
C PHE A 67 13.91 8.78 -1.40
N ARG A 68 14.47 8.90 -2.61
CA ARG A 68 13.86 8.34 -3.81
C ARG A 68 13.70 6.82 -3.67
N LEU A 69 14.75 6.13 -3.22
CA LEU A 69 14.71 4.68 -3.02
C LEU A 69 13.64 4.26 -2.00
N ALA A 70 13.49 4.99 -0.89
CA ALA A 70 12.46 4.74 0.11
C ALA A 70 11.04 4.96 -0.47
N THR A 71 10.85 6.00 -1.28
CA THR A 71 9.57 6.25 -1.97
C THR A 71 9.25 5.19 -3.01
N GLU A 72 10.23 4.73 -3.79
CA GLU A 72 10.05 3.63 -4.76
C GLU A 72 9.74 2.30 -4.06
N LYS A 73 10.34 2.03 -2.90
CA LYS A 73 9.97 0.88 -2.06
C LYS A 73 8.55 1.01 -1.53
N LEU A 74 8.15 2.18 -1.04
CA LEU A 74 6.76 2.45 -0.62
C LEU A 74 5.79 2.14 -1.77
N ALA A 75 6.07 2.61 -2.97
CA ALA A 75 5.26 2.34 -4.15
C ALA A 75 5.07 0.82 -4.40
N GLY A 76 6.06 -0.01 -4.08
CA GLY A 76 5.92 -1.48 -4.16
C GLY A 76 4.94 -2.10 -3.14
N PHE A 77 4.66 -1.40 -2.03
CA PHE A 77 3.71 -1.87 -1.00
C PHE A 77 2.27 -1.40 -1.24
N ILE A 78 2.05 -0.42 -2.11
CA ILE A 78 0.72 0.13 -2.42
C ILE A 78 0.40 -0.05 -3.91
N THR A 79 -0.71 0.55 -4.38
CA THR A 79 -1.13 0.49 -5.79
C THR A 79 -1.69 1.83 -6.25
N PRO A 80 -1.61 2.17 -7.55
CA PRO A 80 -2.27 3.33 -8.13
C PRO A 80 -3.78 3.43 -7.82
N ARG A 81 -4.45 2.30 -7.56
CA ARG A 81 -5.88 2.25 -7.21
C ARG A 81 -6.19 2.60 -5.76
N TRP A 82 -5.18 2.77 -4.91
CA TRP A 82 -5.37 3.06 -3.49
C TRP A 82 -5.77 4.53 -3.30
N PRO A 83 -6.98 4.81 -2.79
CA PRO A 83 -7.40 6.18 -2.55
C PRO A 83 -6.85 6.69 -1.20
N ALA A 84 -6.43 7.95 -1.17
CA ALA A 84 -6.36 8.69 0.09
C ALA A 84 -7.76 9.14 0.53
N ALA A 85 -7.90 9.57 1.78
CA ALA A 85 -9.18 10.08 2.32
C ALA A 85 -9.78 11.24 1.51
N ASN A 86 -8.95 12.04 0.83
CA ASN A 86 -9.39 13.15 -0.04
C ASN A 86 -9.69 12.70 -1.49
N GLY A 87 -9.58 11.41 -1.81
CA GLY A 87 -9.80 10.85 -3.14
C GLY A 87 -8.58 10.94 -4.08
N GLU A 88 -7.48 11.57 -3.66
CA GLU A 88 -6.26 11.63 -4.45
C GLU A 88 -5.47 10.31 -4.40
N PRO A 89 -4.56 10.06 -5.37
CA PRO A 89 -3.67 8.92 -5.33
C PRO A 89 -2.80 8.93 -4.07
N LEU A 90 -2.82 7.83 -3.31
CA LEU A 90 -2.17 7.76 -2.00
C LEU A 90 -0.67 8.03 -2.03
N LEU A 91 0.02 7.58 -3.10
CA LEU A 91 1.44 7.84 -3.29
C LEU A 91 1.76 9.34 -3.36
N GLY A 92 0.94 10.12 -4.08
CA GLY A 92 1.14 11.56 -4.20
C GLY A 92 0.99 12.28 -2.86
N VAL A 93 0.00 11.89 -2.06
CA VAL A 93 -0.19 12.41 -0.69
C VAL A 93 1.00 12.09 0.21
N ALA A 94 1.55 10.86 0.12
CA ALA A 94 2.74 10.49 0.87
C ALA A 94 3.96 11.34 0.50
N VAL A 95 4.20 11.52 -0.81
CA VAL A 95 5.34 12.29 -1.32
C VAL A 95 5.23 13.76 -0.94
N GLU A 96 4.05 14.36 -1.10
CA GLU A 96 3.84 15.76 -0.72
C GLU A 96 4.14 15.99 0.77
N ARG A 97 3.58 15.15 1.65
CA ARG A 97 3.79 15.28 3.09
C ARG A 97 5.25 15.07 3.48
N ALA A 98 5.93 14.11 2.87
CA ALA A 98 7.35 13.86 3.11
C ALA A 98 8.23 15.02 2.63
N ALA A 99 7.98 15.54 1.42
CA ALA A 99 8.74 16.64 0.84
C ALA A 99 8.58 17.92 1.66
N ARG A 100 7.34 18.30 2.01
CA ARG A 100 7.06 19.47 2.85
C ARG A 100 7.69 19.36 4.23
N ALA A 101 7.57 18.20 4.89
CA ALA A 101 8.14 18.01 6.22
C ALA A 101 9.68 18.11 6.22
N ALA A 102 10.33 17.59 5.18
CA ALA A 102 11.77 17.71 5.00
C ALA A 102 12.20 19.15 4.70
N GLU A 103 11.50 19.85 3.81
CA GLU A 103 11.72 21.26 3.51
C GLU A 103 11.60 22.13 4.77
N GLU A 104 10.53 21.96 5.55
CA GLU A 104 10.34 22.69 6.81
C GLU A 104 11.46 22.43 7.83
N ALA A 105 11.99 21.21 7.90
CA ALA A 105 13.11 20.88 8.77
C ALA A 105 14.42 21.55 8.31
N ILE A 106 14.61 21.67 6.99
CA ILE A 106 15.75 22.37 6.39
C ILE A 106 15.66 23.87 6.68
N ASP A 107 14.51 24.48 6.40
CA ASP A 107 14.28 25.93 6.56
C ASP A 107 14.43 26.39 8.01
N ARG A 108 14.06 25.55 8.98
CA ARG A 108 14.19 25.85 10.41
C ARG A 108 15.60 25.64 10.96
N ALA A 109 16.60 25.44 10.11
CA ALA A 109 17.97 25.09 10.48
C ALA A 109 18.05 23.87 11.44
N GLN A 110 17.05 22.99 11.37
CA GLN A 110 17.04 21.69 12.06
C GLN A 110 17.70 20.62 11.18
N SER A 111 18.48 21.05 10.18
CA SER A 111 19.06 20.28 9.10
C SER A 111 20.31 19.50 9.51
N PHE A 112 20.27 18.81 10.65
CA PHE A 112 21.21 17.71 10.85
C PHE A 112 20.63 16.46 10.18
N GLU A 113 21.47 15.75 9.45
CA GLU A 113 21.09 14.71 8.47
C GLU A 113 20.05 13.72 9.01
N GLY A 114 20.17 13.28 10.26
CA GLY A 114 19.23 12.35 10.87
C GLY A 114 17.82 12.89 11.08
N ARG A 115 17.66 14.20 11.35
CA ARG A 115 16.33 14.81 11.49
C ARG A 115 15.60 14.87 10.16
N VAL A 116 16.29 15.27 9.09
CA VAL A 116 15.72 15.36 7.73
C VAL A 116 15.31 13.98 7.24
N VAL A 117 16.17 12.97 7.42
CA VAL A 117 15.84 11.56 7.11
C VAL A 117 14.62 11.10 7.89
N GLY A 118 14.57 11.39 9.19
CA GLY A 118 13.43 11.04 10.05
C GLY A 118 12.12 11.63 9.54
N VAL A 119 12.05 12.96 9.42
CA VAL A 119 10.79 13.61 9.02
C VAL A 119 10.33 13.18 7.63
N TYR A 120 11.26 12.90 6.71
CA TYR A 120 10.91 12.39 5.38
C TYR A 120 10.26 11.00 5.45
N LEU A 121 10.89 10.05 6.16
CA LEU A 121 10.36 8.68 6.31
C LEU A 121 9.04 8.64 7.09
N TYR A 122 8.91 9.45 8.14
CA TYR A 122 7.65 9.60 8.87
C TYR A 122 6.56 10.26 8.01
N GLY A 123 6.92 11.21 7.14
CA GLY A 123 6.03 11.80 6.15
C GLY A 123 5.50 10.78 5.14
N LEU A 124 6.37 9.91 4.62
CA LEU A 124 5.97 8.80 3.76
C LEU A 124 5.01 7.85 4.50
N ALA A 125 5.31 7.54 5.76
CA ALA A 125 4.48 6.67 6.59
C ALA A 125 3.22 7.35 7.15
N SER A 126 2.90 8.57 6.74
CA SER A 126 1.66 9.25 7.14
C SER A 126 0.38 8.65 6.52
N ILE A 127 0.54 7.79 5.50
CA ILE A 127 -0.55 7.13 4.79
C ILE A 127 -1.06 5.83 5.45
N VAL A 128 -0.46 5.40 6.56
CA VAL A 128 -0.81 4.12 7.19
C VAL A 128 -2.27 4.02 7.63
N GLU A 129 -2.90 5.14 7.95
CA GLU A 129 -4.32 5.15 8.29
C GLU A 129 -5.20 4.82 7.08
N ASP A 130 -4.90 5.39 5.91
CA ASP A 130 -5.62 5.11 4.66
C ASP A 130 -5.37 3.68 4.18
N VAL A 131 -4.16 3.14 4.44
CA VAL A 131 -3.86 1.72 4.20
C VAL A 131 -4.66 0.82 5.13
N ALA A 132 -4.69 1.13 6.42
CA ALA A 132 -5.38 0.32 7.43
C ALA A 132 -6.91 0.30 7.27
N LYS A 133 -7.46 1.19 6.46
CA LYS A 133 -8.89 1.23 6.10
C LYS A 133 -9.26 0.22 5.01
N LEU A 134 -8.31 -0.48 4.39
CA LEU A 134 -8.60 -1.49 3.36
C LEU A 134 -8.08 -2.87 3.72
N SER A 135 -8.99 -3.84 3.80
CA SER A 135 -8.62 -5.26 3.80
C SER A 135 -8.37 -5.74 2.38
N ILE A 136 -7.24 -6.38 2.14
CA ILE A 136 -6.91 -7.01 0.86
C ILE A 136 -6.78 -8.51 1.07
N ARG A 137 -7.47 -9.27 0.22
CA ARG A 137 -7.33 -10.73 0.13
C ARG A 137 -7.31 -11.18 -1.32
N GLY A 138 -6.92 -12.42 -1.55
CA GLY A 138 -7.01 -13.07 -2.85
C GLY A 138 -7.31 -14.55 -2.68
N ILE A 139 -7.71 -15.20 -3.76
CA ILE A 139 -7.89 -16.64 -3.82
C ILE A 139 -6.64 -17.23 -4.48
N ASP A 140 -5.92 -18.09 -3.77
CA ASP A 140 -4.73 -18.76 -4.28
C ASP A 140 -5.09 -19.86 -5.30
N ARG A 141 -4.06 -20.46 -5.91
CA ARG A 141 -4.23 -21.51 -6.93
C ARG A 141 -4.96 -22.76 -6.42
N ASP A 142 -4.93 -22.99 -5.12
CA ASP A 142 -5.59 -24.11 -4.47
C ASP A 142 -7.04 -23.78 -4.05
N GLY A 143 -7.51 -22.56 -4.37
CA GLY A 143 -8.84 -22.08 -4.04
C GLY A 143 -8.96 -21.55 -2.61
N ALA A 144 -7.86 -21.40 -1.87
CA ALA A 144 -7.89 -20.90 -0.50
C ALA A 144 -7.82 -19.37 -0.46
N SER A 145 -8.63 -18.77 0.44
CA SER A 145 -8.60 -17.32 0.66
C SER A 145 -7.40 -16.93 1.53
N ARG A 146 -6.56 -16.03 1.03
CA ARG A 146 -5.38 -15.49 1.72
C ARG A 146 -5.54 -14.00 1.92
N GLY A 147 -5.36 -13.52 3.15
CA GLY A 147 -5.24 -12.10 3.45
C GLY A 147 -3.81 -11.62 3.22
N TRP A 148 -3.65 -10.40 2.71
CA TRP A 148 -2.35 -9.75 2.67
C TRP A 148 -2.07 -9.12 4.04
N GLU A 149 -0.97 -9.51 4.66
CA GLU A 149 -0.50 -8.88 5.89
C GLU A 149 0.28 -7.61 5.53
N TYR A 150 -0.21 -6.46 6.03
CA TYR A 150 0.33 -5.15 5.67
C TYR A 150 1.85 -5.07 5.82
N PHE A 151 2.50 -4.61 4.75
CA PHE A 151 3.94 -4.32 4.70
C PHE A 151 4.87 -5.51 4.99
N SER A 152 4.36 -6.73 5.15
CA SER A 152 5.19 -7.94 5.34
C SER A 152 6.02 -8.23 4.09
N VAL A 153 5.41 -8.05 2.91
CA VAL A 153 6.00 -8.17 1.58
C VAL A 153 5.27 -7.25 0.60
N PRO A 154 5.93 -6.75 -0.46
CA PRO A 154 5.29 -5.98 -1.53
C PRO A 154 4.05 -6.70 -2.10
N LEU A 155 2.99 -5.95 -2.38
CA LEU A 155 1.67 -6.52 -2.71
C LEU A 155 1.70 -7.40 -3.96
N LEU A 156 2.44 -6.98 -5.00
CA LEU A 156 2.63 -7.77 -6.22
C LEU A 156 3.43 -9.05 -5.96
N GLN A 157 4.47 -8.96 -5.11
CA GLN A 157 5.29 -10.12 -4.76
C GLN A 157 4.46 -11.16 -3.99
N TRP A 158 3.65 -10.72 -3.03
CA TRP A 158 2.72 -11.57 -2.31
C TRP A 158 1.72 -12.24 -3.25
N ALA A 159 1.05 -11.46 -4.11
CA ALA A 159 0.05 -11.98 -5.03
C ALA A 159 0.65 -13.04 -5.97
N ARG A 160 1.81 -12.75 -6.57
CA ARG A 160 2.53 -13.69 -7.44
C ARG A 160 2.99 -14.94 -6.69
N GLY A 161 3.48 -14.79 -5.46
CA GLY A 161 3.93 -15.91 -4.61
C GLY A 161 2.83 -16.93 -4.32
N HIS A 162 1.57 -16.47 -4.24
CA HIS A 162 0.39 -17.31 -4.06
C HIS A 162 -0.35 -17.65 -5.37
N GLY A 163 0.11 -17.11 -6.51
CA GLY A 163 -0.56 -17.28 -7.79
C GLY A 163 -1.95 -16.65 -7.85
N ILE A 164 -2.16 -15.57 -7.11
CA ILE A 164 -3.39 -14.77 -7.11
C ILE A 164 -3.39 -13.88 -8.36
N GLU A 165 -4.50 -13.87 -9.10
CA GLU A 165 -4.68 -13.02 -10.29
C GLU A 165 -5.55 -11.79 -10.01
N GLN A 166 -6.42 -11.88 -9.00
CA GLN A 166 -7.37 -10.84 -8.62
C GLN A 166 -7.31 -10.59 -7.12
N LEU A 167 -7.17 -9.32 -6.76
CA LEU A 167 -7.28 -8.85 -5.39
C LEU A 167 -8.74 -8.49 -5.10
N LEU A 168 -9.26 -9.00 -3.99
CA LEU A 168 -10.54 -8.64 -3.41
C LEU A 168 -10.28 -7.63 -2.31
N VAL A 169 -10.77 -6.42 -2.51
CA VAL A 169 -10.48 -5.27 -1.63
C VAL A 169 -11.77 -4.80 -0.99
N ARG A 170 -11.73 -4.61 0.32
CA ARG A 170 -12.88 -4.15 1.11
C ARG A 170 -12.50 -3.00 2.00
N GLN A 171 -13.36 -1.98 2.09
CA GLN A 171 -13.24 -0.98 3.14
C GLN A 171 -13.59 -1.58 4.51
N ILE A 172 -12.74 -1.31 5.49
CA ILE A 172 -12.96 -1.66 6.89
C ILE A 172 -13.70 -0.47 7.53
N PRO A 173 -14.91 -0.66 8.09
CA PRO A 173 -15.64 0.41 8.72
C PRO A 173 -14.97 0.83 10.05
N GLY A 174 -15.06 2.13 10.35
CA GLY A 174 -14.54 2.72 11.58
C GLY A 174 -13.07 3.14 11.51
N SER A 175 -12.59 3.75 12.59
CA SER A 175 -11.20 4.21 12.68
C SER A 175 -10.30 3.06 13.16
N PRO A 176 -9.15 2.81 12.50
CA PRO A 176 -8.17 1.85 12.99
C PRO A 176 -7.67 2.20 14.40
N ALA A 177 -7.42 1.19 15.23
CA ALA A 177 -6.89 1.40 16.57
C ALA A 177 -5.50 2.06 16.54
N SER A 178 -5.23 2.96 17.50
CA SER A 178 -3.96 3.70 17.55
C SER A 178 -2.72 2.79 17.64
N VAL A 179 -2.82 1.69 18.40
CA VAL A 179 -1.75 0.69 18.55
C VAL A 179 -1.43 0.03 17.21
N LEU A 180 -2.45 -0.29 16.41
CA LEU A 180 -2.28 -0.84 15.07
C LEU A 180 -1.58 0.19 14.16
N LEU A 181 -2.03 1.45 14.16
CA LEU A 181 -1.43 2.50 13.35
C LEU A 181 0.05 2.73 13.69
N HIS A 182 0.41 2.68 14.97
CA HIS A 182 1.80 2.78 15.41
C HIS A 182 2.64 1.58 14.91
N GLY A 183 2.12 0.36 15.05
CA GLY A 183 2.78 -0.85 14.56
C GLY A 183 2.98 -0.83 13.04
N LEU A 184 1.95 -0.44 12.27
CA LEU A 184 2.01 -0.33 10.82
C LEU A 184 3.02 0.73 10.36
N ARG A 185 3.08 1.87 11.05
CA ARG A 185 4.07 2.91 10.76
C ARG A 185 5.49 2.41 10.95
N ASN A 186 5.77 1.76 12.08
CA ASN A 186 7.09 1.21 12.36
C ASN A 186 7.46 0.11 11.36
N SER A 187 6.51 -0.77 11.04
CA SER A 187 6.69 -1.82 10.03
C SER A 187 7.03 -1.22 8.66
N LEU A 188 6.24 -0.24 8.19
CA LEU A 188 6.48 0.41 6.91
C LEU A 188 7.87 1.09 6.87
N ILE A 189 8.21 1.89 7.89
CA ILE A 189 9.51 2.56 7.98
C ILE A 189 10.65 1.55 7.91
N ALA A 190 10.55 0.45 8.67
CA ALA A 190 11.58 -0.59 8.67
C ALA A 190 11.80 -1.24 7.29
N HIS A 191 10.75 -1.37 6.48
CA HIS A 191 10.84 -1.95 5.13
C HIS A 191 11.35 -0.96 4.07
N ILE A 192 11.03 0.32 4.21
CA ILE A 192 11.43 1.33 3.20
C ILE A 192 12.81 1.94 3.49
N ALA A 193 13.23 2.02 4.76
CA ALA A 193 14.53 2.54 5.17
C ALA A 193 15.69 1.73 4.56
N SER A 194 16.78 2.40 4.23
CA SER A 194 18.09 1.78 3.99
C SER A 194 18.83 1.52 5.31
N ALA A 195 19.93 0.77 5.26
CA ALA A 195 20.79 0.59 6.43
C ALA A 195 21.36 1.92 6.95
N THR A 196 21.70 2.84 6.04
CA THR A 196 22.14 4.20 6.39
C THR A 196 21.04 4.97 7.09
N ASP A 197 19.80 4.91 6.58
CA ASP A 197 18.65 5.57 7.20
C ASP A 197 18.39 5.03 8.60
N ALA A 198 18.44 3.71 8.78
CA ALA A 198 18.28 3.08 10.09
C ALA A 198 19.35 3.55 11.09
N GLY A 199 20.60 3.66 10.65
CA GLY A 199 21.68 4.24 11.46
C GLY A 199 21.43 5.70 11.85
N CYS A 200 20.93 6.50 10.92
CA CYS A 200 20.53 7.88 11.19
C CYS A 200 19.37 7.96 12.19
N LEU A 201 18.30 7.18 11.99
CA LEU A 201 17.17 7.12 12.91
C LEU A 201 17.59 6.70 14.31
N ALA A 202 18.40 5.65 14.44
CA ALA A 202 18.89 5.17 15.73
C ALA A 202 19.75 6.21 16.47
N LYS A 203 20.57 6.97 15.73
CA LYS A 203 21.48 7.96 16.31
C LYS A 203 20.81 9.30 16.64
N TYR A 204 19.78 9.68 15.88
CA TYR A 204 19.30 11.06 15.82
C TYR A 204 17.79 11.22 15.97
N ALA A 205 17.02 10.13 15.94
CA ALA A 205 15.57 10.14 16.13
C ALA A 205 15.11 9.24 17.29
N PRO A 206 15.67 9.36 18.52
CA PRO A 206 15.22 8.54 19.65
C PRO A 206 13.76 8.83 20.05
N HIS A 207 13.20 9.96 19.62
CA HIS A 207 11.81 10.35 19.84
C HIS A 207 11.22 10.93 18.54
N GLY A 208 10.64 10.06 17.72
CA GLY A 208 9.73 10.45 16.63
C GLY A 208 8.39 10.92 17.17
#